data_AF-A0A9J5YS84-F1
#
_entry.id   AF-A0A9J5YS84-F1
#
_cell.length_a   1.000
_cell.length_b   1.000
_cell.length_c   1.000
_cell.angle_alpha   90.00
_cell.angle_beta   90.00
_cell.angle_gamma   90.00
#
_symmetry.space_group_name_H-M   'P 1'
#
loop_
_entity.id
_entity.type
_entity.pdbx_description
1 polymer ?
#
loop_
_entity_poly.entity_id
_entity_poly.type
_entity_poly.pdbx_seq_one_letter_code
_entity_poly.pdbx_strand_id
1 'polypeptide(L)'
;MPFYRLLRMGCGVSKIDANGVATPNRSILPNFPTRKKQSNKCNIPPKTQPMLLMPENDDRLSISALKCDVDLNYVAPKAYKDENDEKRVAKIRTMVEEAEKNDEKGRLLHEDEAEEEDDGHDDDDQRAIKKVHVGEEDGNAFPGSPSFRVYFTDKDVETKKINDGYNKVGLKDVTPVATTISSTKELESESVSSVGKEEKKEIRKRSTFRKVLPKNLLNVRSSSNSSTRSTDHHYHHKMTVRDALNSALDEEMSADPKVFVMGEEVGEYQGAYKITKGLLTKYGPQRVIDTPITEAGFTGIGVGAAYHGLRPVIEFMTFNFSMQAIDHIINSAAKSNYMSAGQISVPIVFRGPNGAAAGVGAQHSQCYAAWYAACPGLKVLAPYSSEDARGLLKAAIRDPDPVVFLENELLYGESFPISAEALDSSFSLPIGKAKIECEGKDVTITAFSKMVGYALKAAEILAKEGISAEVINLRSIRPLDRPAINASVRKTNRLVTVEEGFPQHGVGAEICASVVEESFEYLDAPIERITGADVPMPYAANLERLAVPQVEDIVRAVKRVCYRSSK
;
A
#
# COMPACT_ATOMS: atom_id res chain seq x y z
N MET A 1 -41.90 37.86 5.56
CA MET A 1 -41.51 36.84 6.55
C MET A 1 -40.19 36.22 6.09
N PRO A 2 -39.12 36.20 6.90
CA PRO A 2 -37.85 35.60 6.51
C PRO A 2 -37.65 34.20 7.12
N PHE A 3 -36.99 33.31 6.38
CA PHE A 3 -36.34 32.12 6.93
C PHE A 3 -35.01 31.87 6.22
N TYR A 4 -34.00 32.69 6.54
CA TYR A 4 -32.60 32.31 6.30
C TYR A 4 -32.17 31.37 7.42
N ARG A 5 -31.96 30.09 7.09
CA ARG A 5 -31.45 29.11 8.05
C ARG A 5 -29.92 29.24 8.10
N LEU A 6 -29.41 30.06 9.02
CA LEU A 6 -27.96 30.11 9.28
C LEU A 6 -27.48 28.73 9.74
N LEU A 7 -26.65 28.08 8.93
CA LEU A 7 -25.76 27.02 9.39
C LEU A 7 -24.69 27.66 10.27
N ARG A 8 -24.65 27.27 11.56
CA ARG A 8 -23.55 27.62 12.46
C ARG A 8 -22.29 26.88 11.99
N MET A 9 -21.38 27.61 11.34
CA MET A 9 -20.03 27.11 11.07
C MET A 9 -19.26 27.01 12.40
N GLY A 10 -18.80 25.80 12.73
CA GLY A 10 -17.94 25.52 13.86
C GLY A 10 -16.47 25.51 13.47
N CYS A 11 -15.93 26.64 13.02
CA CYS A 11 -14.49 26.86 12.94
C CYS A 11 -14.16 28.33 13.24
N GLY A 12 -13.16 28.57 14.08
CA GLY A 12 -12.90 29.90 14.63
C GLY A 12 -12.28 30.83 13.60
N VAL A 13 -13.06 31.79 13.07
CA VAL A 13 -12.54 32.83 12.18
C VAL A 13 -11.95 33.98 13.02
N SER A 14 -10.63 34.07 13.04
CA SER A 14 -9.91 35.27 13.48
C SER A 14 -10.30 36.44 12.58
N LYS A 15 -10.77 37.55 13.16
CA LYS A 15 -10.88 38.80 12.40
C LYS A 15 -9.50 39.40 12.24
N ILE A 16 -9.12 39.64 11.00
CA ILE A 16 -7.97 40.48 10.62
C ILE A 16 -8.56 41.85 10.27
N ASP A 17 -8.00 42.93 10.83
CA ASP A 17 -8.41 44.28 10.47
C ASP A 17 -7.67 44.80 9.23
N ALA A 18 -8.00 46.02 8.77
CA ALA A 18 -7.40 46.60 7.58
C ALA A 18 -5.89 46.88 7.67
N ASN A 19 -5.27 46.69 8.84
CA ASN A 19 -3.84 46.85 9.09
C ASN A 19 -3.12 45.50 9.26
N GLY A 20 -3.79 44.36 9.04
CA GLY A 20 -3.17 43.03 9.04
C GLY A 20 -2.93 42.42 10.42
N VAL A 21 -3.47 43.01 11.50
CA VAL A 21 -3.28 42.49 12.86
C VAL A 21 -4.37 41.48 13.22
N ALA A 22 -3.97 40.26 13.57
CA ALA A 22 -4.87 39.23 14.08
C ALA A 22 -4.91 39.28 15.61
N THR A 23 -6.07 39.59 16.20
CA THR A 23 -6.27 39.58 17.66
C THR A 23 -6.95 38.29 18.14
N PRO A 24 -6.40 37.57 19.12
CA PRO A 24 -7.04 36.38 19.69
C PRO A 24 -8.28 36.76 20.51
N ASN A 25 -9.37 36.04 20.32
CA ASN A 25 -10.68 36.41 20.85
C ASN A 25 -10.82 36.03 22.34
N ARG A 26 -10.41 36.95 23.24
CA ARG A 26 -10.57 36.79 24.70
C ARG A 26 -12.05 36.89 25.11
N SER A 27 -12.62 35.74 25.46
CA SER A 27 -13.70 35.57 26.47
C SER A 27 -14.86 36.59 26.48
N ILE A 28 -16.01 36.20 25.93
CA ILE A 28 -17.32 36.80 26.27
C ILE A 28 -18.23 35.72 26.85
N LEU A 29 -18.11 35.51 28.17
CA LEU A 29 -19.18 34.93 28.99
C LEU A 29 -20.16 36.06 29.34
N PRO A 30 -21.45 35.98 29.00
CA PRO A 30 -22.40 37.01 29.40
C PRO A 30 -22.72 36.90 30.90
N ASN A 31 -22.61 38.03 31.60
CA ASN A 31 -22.91 38.17 33.02
C ASN A 31 -24.31 37.66 33.38
N PHE A 32 -24.40 36.81 34.41
CA PHE A 32 -25.66 36.50 35.08
C PHE A 32 -26.13 37.70 35.91
N PRO A 33 -27.36 38.21 35.73
CA PRO A 33 -27.95 39.16 36.66
C PRO A 33 -28.42 38.43 37.93
N THR A 34 -27.96 38.91 39.09
CA THR A 34 -28.34 38.41 40.42
C THR A 34 -29.82 38.64 40.70
N ARG A 35 -30.67 37.61 40.53
CA ARG A 35 -32.10 37.69 40.86
C ARG A 35 -32.38 37.23 42.29
N LYS A 36 -32.83 38.17 43.13
CA LYS A 36 -33.21 37.96 44.53
C LYS A 36 -34.29 36.87 44.69
N LYS A 37 -34.27 36.21 45.86
CA LYS A 37 -35.37 35.34 46.33
C LYS A 37 -36.73 36.06 46.21
N GLN A 38 -37.67 35.43 45.52
CA GLN A 38 -39.10 35.64 45.76
C GLN A 38 -39.82 34.29 45.68
N SER A 39 -40.45 33.92 46.79
CA SER A 39 -41.31 32.75 46.91
C SER A 39 -42.68 33.05 46.31
N ASN A 40 -43.19 32.18 45.43
CA ASN A 40 -44.41 31.40 45.68
C ASN A 40 -44.91 30.65 44.43
N LYS A 41 -45.36 29.41 44.68
CA LYS A 41 -46.37 28.63 43.93
C LYS A 41 -46.19 28.50 42.41
N CYS A 42 -45.64 27.35 42.00
CA CYS A 42 -46.04 26.70 40.74
C CYS A 42 -46.70 25.35 41.09
N ASN A 43 -47.96 25.16 40.69
CA ASN A 43 -48.69 23.90 40.89
C ASN A 43 -48.36 22.93 39.75
N ILE A 44 -47.81 21.76 40.09
CA ILE A 44 -47.75 20.61 39.18
C ILE A 44 -48.39 19.42 39.92
N PRO A 45 -49.48 18.83 39.41
CA PRO A 45 -50.09 17.66 40.03
C PRO A 45 -49.24 16.40 39.77
N PRO A 46 -49.15 15.46 40.72
CA PRO A 46 -48.40 14.23 40.53
C PRO A 46 -49.15 13.30 39.57
N LYS A 47 -48.48 12.84 38.50
CA LYS A 47 -48.97 11.71 37.70
C LYS A 47 -48.22 10.43 38.07
N THR A 48 -49.00 9.44 38.44
CA THR A 48 -48.60 8.11 38.90
C THR A 48 -48.34 7.15 37.74
N GLN A 49 -47.17 6.49 37.79
CA GLN A 49 -46.83 5.19 37.18
C GLN A 49 -46.76 5.05 35.64
N PRO A 50 -46.03 4.04 35.12
CA PRO A 50 -44.72 3.55 35.59
C PRO A 50 -43.69 3.35 34.45
N MET A 51 -42.40 3.19 34.81
CA MET A 51 -41.38 2.67 33.88
C MET A 51 -41.59 1.18 33.62
N LEU A 52 -41.30 0.74 32.40
CA LEU A 52 -41.36 -0.68 32.01
C LEU A 52 -40.12 -1.43 32.54
N LEU A 53 -40.19 -1.90 33.78
CA LEU A 53 -39.31 -2.96 34.28
C LEU A 53 -39.84 -4.31 33.82
N MET A 54 -38.97 -5.17 33.28
CA MET A 54 -39.36 -6.56 33.03
C MET A 54 -39.45 -7.32 34.36
N PRO A 55 -40.50 -8.13 34.59
CA PRO A 55 -40.63 -8.90 35.82
C PRO A 55 -39.73 -10.14 35.76
N GLU A 56 -39.05 -10.41 36.88
CA GLU A 56 -38.61 -11.76 37.21
C GLU A 56 -39.87 -12.62 37.47
N ASN A 57 -39.87 -13.86 36.98
CA ASN A 57 -40.98 -14.84 36.94
C ASN A 57 -42.00 -14.65 35.78
N ASP A 58 -41.73 -15.29 34.64
CA ASP A 58 -42.75 -15.66 33.64
C ASP A 58 -42.62 -17.15 33.28
N ASP A 59 -43.45 -17.99 33.91
CA ASP A 59 -43.47 -19.46 33.75
C ASP A 59 -44.11 -19.92 32.41
N ARG A 60 -43.83 -19.22 31.31
CA ARG A 60 -44.42 -19.50 29.98
C ARG A 60 -43.42 -19.91 28.89
N LEU A 61 -42.18 -20.20 29.29
CA LEU A 61 -41.20 -20.90 28.44
C LEU A 61 -41.11 -22.39 28.78
N SER A 62 -42.26 -23.07 28.90
CA SER A 62 -42.33 -24.53 28.93
C SER A 62 -42.19 -25.12 27.50
N ILE A 63 -41.07 -24.82 26.82
CA ILE A 63 -40.67 -25.62 25.65
C ILE A 63 -40.16 -26.95 26.20
N SER A 64 -40.75 -28.03 25.72
CA SER A 64 -40.50 -29.39 26.19
C SER A 64 -39.01 -29.73 26.17
N ALA A 65 -38.44 -29.99 27.35
CA ALA A 65 -37.15 -30.64 27.52
C ALA A 65 -37.25 -32.12 27.11
N LEU A 66 -37.35 -32.35 25.80
CA LEU A 66 -37.03 -33.64 25.20
C LEU A 66 -35.52 -33.85 25.38
N LYS A 67 -35.17 -34.81 26.23
CA LYS A 67 -33.79 -35.26 26.44
C LYS A 67 -33.15 -35.59 25.09
N CYS A 68 -32.21 -34.78 24.67
CA CYS A 68 -31.22 -35.14 23.68
C CYS A 68 -29.88 -35.00 24.37
N ASP A 69 -29.39 -36.12 24.92
CA ASP A 69 -28.05 -36.21 25.50
C ASP A 69 -27.04 -36.10 24.35
N VAL A 70 -26.64 -34.86 24.03
CA VAL A 70 -25.53 -34.56 23.13
C VAL A 70 -24.41 -34.00 23.99
N ASP A 71 -23.30 -34.73 24.06
CA ASP A 71 -22.06 -34.32 24.73
C ASP A 71 -21.49 -33.07 24.06
N LEU A 72 -22.01 -31.88 24.43
CA LEU A 72 -21.39 -30.60 24.14
C LEU A 72 -20.18 -30.41 25.06
N ASN A 73 -19.13 -31.20 24.78
CA ASN A 73 -17.76 -30.85 25.10
C ASN A 73 -17.35 -29.63 24.24
N TYR A 74 -17.95 -28.48 24.56
CA TYR A 74 -17.50 -27.18 24.08
C TYR A 74 -16.15 -26.89 24.74
N VAL A 75 -15.09 -27.47 24.17
CA VAL A 75 -13.72 -27.08 24.47
C VAL A 75 -13.60 -25.63 24.02
N ALA A 76 -13.79 -24.71 24.96
CA ALA A 76 -13.54 -23.30 24.73
C ALA A 76 -12.16 -23.18 24.08
N PRO A 77 -12.04 -22.62 22.86
CA PRO A 77 -10.75 -22.46 22.23
C PRO A 77 -9.85 -21.72 23.21
N LYS A 78 -8.68 -22.30 23.54
CA LYS A 78 -7.63 -21.52 24.20
C LYS A 78 -7.50 -20.23 23.41
N ALA A 79 -7.50 -19.09 24.09
CA ALA A 79 -7.36 -17.81 23.41
C ALA A 79 -6.05 -17.83 22.63
N TYR A 80 -6.15 -18.05 21.31
CA TYR A 80 -5.02 -18.07 20.39
C TYR A 80 -4.59 -16.62 20.18
N LYS A 81 -3.90 -16.08 21.19
CA LYS A 81 -2.92 -15.02 20.95
C LYS A 81 -1.97 -15.54 19.89
N ASP A 82 -1.73 -14.78 18.83
CA ASP A 82 -0.64 -15.12 17.92
C ASP A 82 0.69 -14.79 18.62
N GLU A 83 1.11 -15.70 19.51
CA GLU A 83 2.40 -15.64 20.18
C GLU A 83 3.55 -15.44 19.18
N ASN A 84 3.37 -15.86 17.92
CA ASN A 84 4.35 -15.73 16.86
C ASN A 84 4.62 -14.26 16.51
N ASP A 85 3.62 -13.37 16.56
CA ASP A 85 3.78 -11.97 16.18
C ASP A 85 4.31 -11.11 17.34
N GLU A 86 3.81 -11.32 18.57
CA GLU A 86 4.44 -10.76 19.78
C GLU A 86 5.92 -11.21 19.89
N LYS A 87 6.23 -12.48 19.59
CA LYS A 87 7.63 -12.98 19.53
C LYS A 87 8.42 -12.42 18.35
N ARG A 88 7.79 -12.13 17.21
CA ARG A 88 8.45 -11.51 16.04
C ARG A 88 8.86 -10.08 16.33
N VAL A 89 7.94 -9.29 16.89
CA VAL A 89 8.21 -7.92 17.37
C VAL A 89 9.26 -7.92 18.48
N ALA A 90 9.13 -8.80 19.49
CA ALA A 90 10.12 -8.92 20.56
C ALA A 90 11.51 -9.31 20.02
N LYS A 91 11.58 -10.29 19.11
CA LYS A 91 12.84 -10.69 18.46
C LYS A 91 13.47 -9.55 17.68
N ILE A 92 12.69 -8.78 16.91
CA ILE A 92 13.21 -7.61 16.19
C ILE A 92 13.77 -6.60 17.19
N ARG A 93 13.03 -6.27 18.27
CA ARG A 93 13.50 -5.34 19.31
C ARG A 93 14.77 -5.83 19.99
N THR A 94 14.84 -7.09 20.44
CA THR A 94 16.05 -7.66 21.05
C THR A 94 17.25 -7.61 20.11
N MET A 95 17.07 -7.95 18.82
CA MET A 95 18.16 -7.88 17.84
C MET A 95 18.60 -6.44 17.51
N VAL A 96 17.69 -5.46 17.59
CA VAL A 96 18.04 -4.02 17.49
C VAL A 96 18.82 -3.58 18.73
N GLU A 97 18.34 -3.89 19.93
CA GLU A 97 19.05 -3.58 21.19
C GLU A 97 20.42 -4.26 21.28
N GLU A 98 20.58 -5.47 20.73
CA GLU A 98 21.87 -6.16 20.61
C GLU A 98 22.81 -5.45 19.61
N ALA A 99 22.27 -4.97 18.48
CA ALA A 99 23.05 -4.21 17.50
C ALA A 99 23.51 -2.85 18.08
N GLU A 100 22.63 -2.11 18.74
CA GLU A 100 22.94 -0.84 19.40
C GLU A 100 24.03 -1.00 20.48
N LYS A 101 23.94 -2.03 21.32
CA LYS A 101 24.98 -2.33 22.34
C LYS A 101 26.32 -2.76 21.74
N ASN A 102 26.31 -3.34 20.54
CA ASN A 102 27.54 -3.72 19.85
C ASN A 102 28.17 -2.50 19.13
N ASP A 103 27.36 -1.57 18.62
CA ASP A 103 27.83 -0.29 18.09
C ASP A 103 28.42 0.60 19.20
N GLU A 104 27.75 0.69 20.35
CA GLU A 104 28.26 1.39 21.54
C GLU A 104 29.59 0.81 22.02
N LYS A 105 29.74 -0.53 22.04
CA LYS A 105 31.03 -1.19 22.33
C LYS A 105 32.09 -0.95 21.26
N GLY A 106 31.74 -1.00 19.98
CA GLY A 106 32.67 -0.70 18.88
C GLY A 106 33.17 0.74 18.94
N ARG A 107 32.30 1.66 19.36
CA ARG A 107 32.64 3.07 19.58
C ARG A 107 33.55 3.27 20.77
N LEU A 108 33.27 2.62 21.91
CA LEU A 108 34.15 2.64 23.08
C LEU A 108 35.53 2.04 22.77
N LEU A 109 35.60 0.93 22.05
CA LEU A 109 36.88 0.33 21.64
C LEU A 109 37.69 1.23 20.70
N HIS A 110 37.04 2.01 19.83
CA HIS A 110 37.72 3.02 18.99
C HIS A 110 38.05 4.33 19.73
N GLU A 111 37.42 4.61 20.87
CA GLU A 111 37.83 5.68 21.78
C GLU A 111 39.04 5.22 22.63
N ASP A 112 39.06 3.98 23.10
CA ASP A 112 40.21 3.36 23.79
C ASP A 112 41.45 3.24 22.86
N GLU A 113 41.28 2.81 21.60
CA GLU A 113 42.37 2.77 20.59
C GLU A 113 42.91 4.17 20.22
N ALA A 114 42.13 5.24 20.44
CA ALA A 114 42.54 6.61 20.18
C ALA A 114 43.30 7.27 21.36
N GLU A 115 43.28 6.66 22.55
CA GLU A 115 44.07 7.12 23.71
C GLU A 115 45.43 6.38 23.85
N GLU A 116 45.74 5.36 23.03
CA GLU A 116 47.04 4.66 23.02
C GLU A 116 48.05 5.15 21.94
N GLU A 117 47.75 6.22 21.18
CA GLU A 117 48.67 6.82 20.16
C GLU A 117 49.19 8.24 20.49
N ASP A 118 49.36 8.63 21.77
CA ASP A 118 49.99 9.92 22.15
C ASP A 118 51.34 9.77 22.90
N ASP A 119 52.16 8.80 22.47
CA ASP A 119 53.49 8.50 23.02
C ASP A 119 54.64 8.95 22.08
N GLY A 120 54.59 10.22 21.67
CA GLY A 120 55.77 11.06 21.45
C GLY A 120 56.45 11.07 20.07
N HIS A 121 56.42 12.24 19.43
CA HIS A 121 57.61 12.85 18.84
C HIS A 121 57.56 14.38 18.95
N ASP A 122 58.67 14.96 19.43
CA ASP A 122 58.89 16.41 19.50
C ASP A 122 59.24 17.02 18.12
N ASP A 123 59.08 18.34 18.07
CA ASP A 123 59.71 19.34 17.19
C ASP A 123 59.14 19.67 15.79
N ASP A 124 59.03 21.00 15.61
CA ASP A 124 58.96 21.82 14.39
C ASP A 124 57.79 21.67 13.39
N ASP A 125 56.73 22.45 13.61
CA ASP A 125 56.65 23.74 12.88
C ASP A 125 55.72 24.79 13.56
N GLN A 126 56.21 26.02 13.74
CA GLN A 126 55.44 27.11 14.38
C GLN A 126 54.69 27.99 13.37
N ARG A 127 53.38 28.24 13.57
CA ARG A 127 52.84 29.63 13.62
C ARG A 127 51.36 29.81 14.01
N ALA A 128 51.18 30.34 15.22
CA ALA A 128 50.34 31.50 15.54
C ALA A 128 48.91 31.60 14.95
N ILE A 129 47.93 31.03 15.65
CA ILE A 129 46.53 31.49 15.60
C ILE A 129 46.34 32.62 16.63
N LYS A 130 46.01 33.82 16.17
CA LYS A 130 45.64 34.94 17.05
C LYS A 130 44.28 34.67 17.70
N LYS A 131 44.21 34.70 19.03
CA LYS A 131 42.95 34.91 19.76
C LYS A 131 42.35 36.26 19.35
N VAL A 132 41.08 36.26 18.96
CA VAL A 132 40.22 37.44 18.98
C VAL A 132 39.11 37.18 19.99
N HIS A 133 39.11 37.93 21.09
CA HIS A 133 37.99 38.00 22.02
C HIS A 133 36.82 38.74 21.36
N VAL A 134 35.61 38.22 21.50
CA VAL A 134 34.36 39.00 21.42
C VAL A 134 33.50 38.57 22.60
N GLY A 135 32.93 39.55 23.31
CA GLY A 135 32.47 39.45 24.69
C GLY A 135 31.27 38.57 24.99
N GLU A 136 31.09 38.35 26.29
CA GLU A 136 29.90 37.79 26.95
C GLU A 136 28.70 38.74 26.82
N GLU A 137 27.50 38.21 26.59
CA GLU A 137 26.24 38.73 27.15
C GLU A 137 25.33 37.54 27.52
N ASP A 138 24.66 37.64 28.68
CA ASP A 138 23.88 36.57 29.32
C ASP A 138 22.50 36.33 28.68
N GLY A 139 22.00 35.08 28.71
CA GLY A 139 20.58 34.83 28.41
C GLY A 139 20.13 33.37 28.25
N ASN A 140 19.79 32.71 29.37
CA ASN A 140 18.96 31.49 29.50
C ASN A 140 18.53 30.73 28.23
N ALA A 141 19.08 29.53 28.02
CA ALA A 141 18.53 28.53 27.10
C ALA A 141 18.09 27.26 27.87
N PHE A 142 16.83 26.83 27.66
CA PHE A 142 16.34 25.52 28.10
C PHE A 142 16.95 24.41 27.22
N PRO A 143 17.17 23.19 27.75
CA PRO A 143 17.69 22.08 26.95
C PRO A 143 16.62 21.55 25.99
N GLY A 144 16.90 21.58 24.69
CA GLY A 144 15.98 21.10 23.65
C GLY A 144 16.68 20.52 22.43
N SER A 145 16.42 19.23 22.18
CA SER A 145 16.63 18.47 20.93
C SER A 145 18.04 18.37 20.30
N PRO A 146 18.49 17.18 19.88
CA PRO A 146 19.73 17.06 19.10
C PRO A 146 19.53 17.60 17.67
N SER A 147 20.16 18.73 17.38
CA SER A 147 20.23 19.29 16.02
C SER A 147 21.27 18.54 15.18
N PHE A 148 20.85 17.83 14.14
CA PHE A 148 21.78 17.34 13.11
C PHE A 148 22.42 18.53 12.37
N ARG A 149 23.75 18.62 12.40
CA ARG A 149 24.51 19.60 11.60
C ARG A 149 24.79 19.03 10.22
N VAL A 150 24.34 19.72 9.18
CA VAL A 150 24.78 19.48 7.80
C VAL A 150 26.10 20.22 7.60
N TYR A 151 27.15 19.50 7.23
CA TYR A 151 28.45 20.07 6.86
C TYR A 151 28.47 20.33 5.34
N PHE A 152 28.61 21.59 4.95
CA PHE A 152 29.03 21.95 3.60
C PHE A 152 30.55 22.06 3.57
N THR A 153 31.19 21.39 2.62
CA THR A 153 32.63 21.54 2.37
C THR A 153 32.84 22.69 1.38
N ASP A 154 33.20 23.87 1.89
CA ASP A 154 33.65 24.98 1.05
C ASP A 154 34.96 24.61 0.34
N LYS A 155 34.91 24.47 -0.99
CA LYS A 155 36.05 24.76 -1.87
C LYS A 155 35.61 25.53 -3.11
N ASP A 156 36.36 26.60 -3.35
CA ASP A 156 36.55 27.32 -4.61
C ASP A 156 35.40 28.22 -5.12
N VAL A 157 35.15 29.30 -4.36
CA VAL A 157 34.70 30.58 -4.94
C VAL A 157 35.93 31.48 -5.20
N GLU A 158 36.41 31.53 -6.45
CA GLU A 158 37.19 32.67 -6.94
C GLU A 158 36.48 33.33 -8.13
N THR A 159 36.06 34.58 -7.97
CA THR A 159 35.53 35.41 -9.05
C THR A 159 36.64 36.10 -9.83
N LYS A 160 36.79 35.80 -11.12
CA LYS A 160 37.46 36.69 -12.09
C LYS A 160 36.61 36.89 -13.34
N LYS A 161 36.43 38.16 -13.71
CA LYS A 161 35.86 38.59 -15.01
C LYS A 161 36.90 38.38 -16.11
N ILE A 162 36.45 38.00 -17.32
CA ILE A 162 36.95 38.48 -18.62
C ILE A 162 35.98 38.01 -19.73
N ASN A 163 35.93 38.76 -20.84
CA ASN A 163 35.05 38.55 -21.99
C ASN A 163 35.54 37.48 -22.99
N ASP A 164 34.66 37.23 -23.96
CA ASP A 164 34.92 36.78 -25.34
C ASP A 164 35.20 35.30 -25.64
N GLY A 165 34.51 34.84 -26.70
CA GLY A 165 35.15 34.00 -27.73
C GLY A 165 34.99 32.49 -27.61
N TYR A 166 34.20 31.92 -28.52
CA TYR A 166 34.17 30.50 -28.89
C TYR A 166 35.52 29.75 -28.79
N ASN A 167 35.52 28.57 -28.15
CA ASN A 167 35.92 27.34 -28.85
C ASN A 167 35.51 26.05 -28.11
N LYS A 168 35.32 24.97 -28.88
CA LYS A 168 34.97 23.63 -28.37
C LYS A 168 36.21 22.86 -27.90
N VAL A 169 36.10 22.16 -26.77
CA VAL A 169 36.80 20.89 -26.50
C VAL A 169 35.82 19.95 -25.80
N GLY A 170 35.81 18.67 -26.17
CA GLY A 170 34.74 17.73 -25.80
C GLY A 170 34.91 17.06 -24.44
N LEU A 171 33.78 16.64 -23.85
CA LEU A 171 33.77 15.75 -22.69
C LEU A 171 34.22 14.34 -23.08
N LYS A 172 34.98 13.69 -22.18
CA LYS A 172 35.12 12.24 -22.11
C LYS A 172 34.60 11.75 -20.76
N ASP A 173 33.75 10.73 -20.83
CA ASP A 173 33.60 9.63 -19.89
C ASP A 173 33.45 9.96 -18.39
N VAL A 174 32.19 10.02 -17.94
CA VAL A 174 31.82 9.71 -16.55
C VAL A 174 30.76 8.60 -16.59
N THR A 175 31.16 7.40 -16.17
CA THR A 175 30.31 6.20 -16.17
C THR A 175 29.59 6.07 -14.82
N PRO A 176 28.24 5.97 -14.76
CA PRO A 176 27.54 5.72 -13.50
C PRO A 176 27.69 4.25 -13.07
N VAL A 177 28.00 4.03 -11.79
CA VAL A 177 28.14 2.70 -11.20
C VAL A 177 26.76 2.10 -10.92
N ALA A 178 26.42 1.02 -11.62
CA ALA A 178 25.29 0.15 -11.29
C ALA A 178 25.83 -1.18 -10.73
N THR A 179 25.52 -1.49 -9.48
CA THR A 179 26.04 -2.70 -8.81
C THR A 179 25.13 -3.91 -9.08
N THR A 180 25.40 -4.65 -10.14
CA THR A 180 24.91 -6.03 -10.31
C THR A 180 25.85 -7.02 -9.63
N ILE A 181 25.34 -7.82 -8.70
CA ILE A 181 26.08 -8.93 -8.13
C ILE A 181 26.10 -10.09 -9.14
N SER A 182 27.29 -10.44 -9.65
CA SER A 182 27.52 -11.74 -10.30
C SER A 182 28.70 -12.45 -9.65
N SER A 183 28.50 -13.73 -9.33
CA SER A 183 29.48 -14.64 -8.73
C SER A 183 30.80 -14.73 -9.50
N THR A 184 31.93 -14.68 -8.78
CA THR A 184 33.25 -15.04 -9.32
C THR A 184 33.78 -16.31 -8.64
N LYS A 185 34.10 -17.34 -9.44
CA LYS A 185 35.50 -17.67 -9.79
C LYS A 185 35.57 -18.97 -10.60
N GLU A 186 36.28 -18.90 -11.72
CA GLU A 186 36.80 -20.04 -12.46
C GLU A 186 38.08 -20.57 -11.80
N LEU A 187 38.42 -21.84 -12.05
CA LEU A 187 39.80 -22.33 -12.05
C LEU A 187 40.01 -23.35 -13.19
N GLU A 188 40.79 -22.91 -14.18
CA GLU A 188 41.85 -23.62 -14.90
C GLU A 188 41.62 -24.83 -15.84
N SER A 189 42.42 -24.79 -16.92
CA SER A 189 43.07 -25.89 -17.67
C SER A 189 42.37 -26.52 -18.90
N GLU A 190 42.76 -25.96 -20.06
CA GLU A 190 43.34 -26.63 -21.24
C GLU A 190 42.81 -27.97 -21.80
N SER A 191 42.31 -27.88 -23.04
CA SER A 191 42.59 -28.78 -24.18
C SER A 191 42.04 -30.22 -24.20
N VAL A 192 41.36 -30.56 -25.32
CA VAL A 192 41.86 -31.47 -26.37
C VAL A 192 40.82 -31.52 -27.50
N SER A 193 41.27 -31.77 -28.73
CA SER A 193 40.49 -31.65 -29.95
C SER A 193 39.91 -32.96 -30.50
N SER A 194 38.86 -32.82 -31.32
CA SER A 194 38.61 -33.55 -32.58
C SER A 194 37.76 -34.85 -32.61
N VAL A 195 37.05 -34.98 -33.75
CA VAL A 195 36.37 -36.16 -34.35
C VAL A 195 35.09 -36.65 -33.64
N GLY A 196 33.95 -36.91 -34.33
CA GLY A 196 33.67 -36.83 -35.76
C GLY A 196 32.18 -36.99 -36.14
N LYS A 197 31.90 -37.01 -37.45
CA LYS A 197 30.60 -37.39 -38.07
C LYS A 197 30.41 -38.92 -37.90
N GLU A 198 29.23 -39.56 -37.96
CA GLU A 198 28.11 -39.60 -38.92
C GLU A 198 26.91 -40.29 -38.15
N GLU A 199 25.69 -40.56 -38.61
CA GLU A 199 25.10 -40.77 -39.94
C GLU A 199 23.55 -40.54 -39.89
N LYS A 200 22.82 -40.68 -41.00
CA LYS A 200 21.34 -40.52 -41.08
C LYS A 200 20.71 -41.70 -41.84
N LYS A 201 19.37 -41.82 -41.69
CA LYS A 201 18.43 -42.62 -42.56
C LYS A 201 18.46 -44.14 -42.36
N GLU A 202 17.40 -44.93 -42.60
CA GLU A 202 15.98 -44.71 -42.99
C GLU A 202 15.18 -46.03 -42.79
N ILE A 203 13.84 -45.97 -42.81
CA ILE A 203 12.90 -46.89 -43.52
C ILE A 203 11.57 -47.09 -42.76
N ARG A 204 10.47 -47.08 -43.52
CA ARG A 204 9.07 -47.15 -43.07
C ARG A 204 8.28 -48.18 -43.90
N LYS A 205 7.60 -49.14 -43.28
CA LYS A 205 6.53 -49.98 -43.88
C LYS A 205 5.40 -50.15 -42.86
N ARG A 206 4.25 -49.48 -43.02
CA ARG A 206 3.05 -49.92 -43.78
C ARG A 206 2.41 -51.22 -43.28
N SER A 207 1.21 -51.08 -42.70
CA SER A 207 0.11 -52.03 -42.89
C SER A 207 -1.19 -51.25 -43.13
N THR A 208 -2.09 -51.83 -43.91
CA THR A 208 -3.31 -51.22 -44.47
C THR A 208 -4.56 -51.87 -43.88
N PHE A 209 -5.66 -51.13 -43.72
CA PHE A 209 -6.98 -51.54 -44.23
C PHE A 209 -7.97 -50.36 -44.22
N ARG A 210 -8.89 -50.33 -45.20
CA ARG A 210 -9.92 -49.29 -45.40
C ARG A 210 -11.20 -49.97 -45.91
N LYS A 211 -12.38 -49.69 -45.34
CA LYS A 211 -13.71 -50.09 -45.88
C LYS A 211 -14.80 -49.04 -45.58
N VAL A 212 -15.86 -49.06 -46.40
CA VAL A 212 -16.76 -47.95 -46.83
C VAL A 212 -18.14 -48.58 -47.19
N LEU A 213 -19.35 -47.98 -47.15
CA LEU A 213 -19.90 -46.60 -47.05
C LEU A 213 -20.84 -46.51 -45.79
N PRO A 214 -22.12 -46.06 -45.80
CA PRO A 214 -22.70 -44.71 -46.02
C PRO A 214 -23.36 -44.06 -44.77
N LYS A 215 -24.01 -42.91 -44.97
CA LYS A 215 -24.64 -42.03 -43.96
C LYS A 215 -26.15 -42.29 -43.70
N ASN A 216 -26.63 -41.68 -42.61
CA ASN A 216 -28.00 -41.26 -42.25
C ASN A 216 -28.95 -42.30 -41.63
N LEU A 217 -29.26 -42.11 -40.34
CA LEU A 217 -30.64 -42.06 -39.82
C LEU A 217 -30.71 -41.31 -38.48
N LEU A 218 -31.92 -40.84 -38.17
CA LEU A 218 -32.24 -39.76 -37.23
C LEU A 218 -32.29 -40.17 -35.74
N ASN A 219 -31.65 -39.33 -34.91
CA ASN A 219 -32.22 -38.62 -33.75
C ASN A 219 -32.58 -39.36 -32.42
N VAL A 220 -32.47 -38.58 -31.33
CA VAL A 220 -32.96 -38.80 -29.95
C VAL A 220 -32.27 -39.87 -29.09
N ARG A 221 -31.38 -39.43 -28.17
CA ARG A 221 -31.54 -39.68 -26.71
C ARG A 221 -30.58 -38.88 -25.81
N SER A 222 -31.15 -38.46 -24.66
CA SER A 222 -30.53 -38.12 -23.37
C SER A 222 -29.27 -37.24 -23.32
N SER A 223 -29.48 -35.98 -22.92
CA SER A 223 -28.47 -35.05 -22.42
C SER A 223 -27.99 -35.42 -21.01
N SER A 224 -26.74 -35.88 -20.88
CA SER A 224 -25.97 -35.81 -19.63
C SER A 224 -24.47 -36.02 -19.90
N ASN A 225 -23.71 -34.93 -19.94
CA ASN A 225 -22.28 -34.88 -19.62
C ASN A 225 -21.82 -33.42 -19.60
N SER A 226 -21.69 -32.86 -18.40
CA SER A 226 -21.07 -31.54 -18.20
C SER A 226 -19.55 -31.68 -18.33
N SER A 227 -19.02 -31.41 -19.53
CA SER A 227 -17.58 -31.28 -19.71
C SER A 227 -17.08 -30.02 -19.02
N THR A 228 -16.21 -30.19 -18.03
CA THR A 228 -15.41 -29.12 -17.45
C THR A 228 -14.56 -28.47 -18.56
N ARG A 229 -14.95 -27.27 -19.00
CA ARG A 229 -14.09 -26.45 -19.86
C ARG A 229 -12.97 -25.87 -19.01
N SER A 230 -11.79 -26.49 -19.10
CA SER A 230 -10.54 -25.76 -18.84
C SER A 230 -10.44 -24.63 -19.87
N THR A 231 -10.55 -23.38 -19.41
CA THR A 231 -10.26 -22.20 -20.24
C THR A 231 -8.75 -21.97 -20.22
N ASP A 232 -8.06 -22.74 -21.04
CA ASP A 232 -6.63 -22.56 -21.31
C ASP A 232 -6.44 -21.29 -22.15
N HIS A 233 -6.42 -20.13 -21.47
CA HIS A 233 -6.20 -18.83 -22.09
C HIS A 233 -4.77 -18.79 -22.62
N HIS A 234 -4.60 -18.91 -23.94
CA HIS A 234 -3.29 -18.80 -24.58
C HIS A 234 -2.74 -17.37 -24.49
N TYR A 235 -2.03 -17.09 -23.40
CA TYR A 235 -1.27 -15.86 -23.18
C TYR A 235 -0.05 -15.83 -24.12
N HIS A 236 -0.21 -15.22 -25.29
CA HIS A 236 0.88 -15.06 -26.26
C HIS A 236 1.85 -13.91 -25.92
N HIS A 237 1.51 -13.06 -24.93
CA HIS A 237 2.31 -11.91 -24.52
C HIS A 237 2.49 -11.85 -23.00
N LYS A 238 3.64 -11.32 -22.58
CA LYS A 238 3.91 -10.89 -21.22
C LYS A 238 4.17 -9.38 -21.21
N MET A 239 3.86 -8.73 -20.10
CA MET A 239 4.05 -7.29 -19.90
C MET A 239 4.51 -7.03 -18.46
N THR A 240 5.45 -6.12 -18.25
CA THR A 240 5.81 -5.71 -16.88
C THR A 240 4.72 -4.85 -16.26
N VAL A 241 4.61 -4.80 -14.93
CA VAL A 241 3.68 -3.87 -14.27
C VAL A 241 4.02 -2.41 -14.62
N ARG A 242 5.30 -2.07 -14.77
CA ARG A 242 5.74 -0.74 -15.27
C ARG A 242 5.17 -0.41 -16.66
N ASP A 243 5.29 -1.32 -17.62
CA ASP A 243 4.80 -1.10 -18.99
C ASP A 243 3.26 -1.05 -19.05
N ALA A 244 2.60 -1.80 -18.16
CA ALA A 244 1.14 -1.78 -17.99
C ALA A 244 0.63 -0.43 -17.47
N LEU A 245 1.34 0.19 -16.53
CA LEU A 245 1.05 1.53 -16.02
C LEU A 245 1.38 2.62 -17.07
N ASN A 246 2.52 2.50 -17.74
CA ASN A 246 2.92 3.41 -18.81
C ASN A 246 1.91 3.43 -19.96
N SER A 247 1.48 2.26 -20.45
CA SER A 247 0.48 2.15 -21.51
C SER A 247 -0.91 2.63 -21.09
N ALA A 248 -1.31 2.41 -19.83
CA ALA A 248 -2.54 3.01 -19.29
C ALA A 248 -2.49 4.54 -19.30
N LEU A 249 -1.40 5.16 -18.82
CA LEU A 249 -1.22 6.61 -18.87
C LEU A 249 -1.24 7.11 -20.32
N ASP A 250 -0.49 6.47 -21.21
CA ASP A 250 -0.37 6.84 -22.62
C ASP A 250 -1.74 6.84 -23.33
N GLU A 251 -2.53 5.79 -23.13
CA GLU A 251 -3.84 5.66 -23.77
C GLU A 251 -4.86 6.67 -23.25
N GLU A 252 -4.94 6.90 -21.93
CA GLU A 252 -5.88 7.89 -21.39
C GLU A 252 -5.46 9.33 -21.73
N MET A 253 -4.16 9.63 -21.74
CA MET A 253 -3.63 10.93 -22.22
C MET A 253 -3.86 11.14 -23.72
N SER A 254 -3.87 10.06 -24.52
CA SER A 254 -4.24 10.12 -25.93
C SER A 254 -5.75 10.29 -26.15
N ALA A 255 -6.57 9.73 -25.26
CA ALA A 255 -8.03 9.73 -25.40
C ALA A 255 -8.68 11.04 -24.92
N ASP A 256 -8.18 11.64 -23.83
CA ASP A 256 -8.69 12.89 -23.28
C ASP A 256 -7.57 13.96 -23.16
N PRO A 257 -7.65 15.09 -23.90
CA PRO A 257 -6.66 16.17 -23.80
C PRO A 257 -6.62 16.85 -22.42
N LYS A 258 -7.59 16.59 -21.54
CA LYS A 258 -7.64 17.11 -20.16
C LYS A 258 -6.81 16.33 -19.16
N VAL A 259 -6.38 15.11 -19.50
CA VAL A 259 -5.58 14.25 -18.61
C VAL A 259 -4.13 14.70 -18.66
N PHE A 260 -3.49 14.98 -17.53
CA PHE A 260 -2.07 15.33 -17.50
C PHE A 260 -1.39 14.71 -16.27
N VAL A 261 -0.08 14.43 -16.39
CA VAL A 261 0.73 13.90 -15.29
C VAL A 261 1.54 15.05 -14.67
N MET A 262 1.56 15.11 -13.34
CA MET A 262 2.31 16.11 -12.58
C MET A 262 2.92 15.46 -11.32
N GLY A 263 4.19 15.71 -11.07
CA GLY A 263 4.90 15.18 -9.90
C GLY A 263 6.40 15.44 -9.99
N GLU A 264 7.16 14.89 -9.06
CA GLU A 264 8.62 14.96 -9.08
C GLU A 264 9.18 13.98 -10.13
N GLU A 265 10.15 14.45 -10.93
CA GLU A 265 10.90 13.63 -11.90
C GLU A 265 10.08 12.97 -13.04
N VAL A 266 8.78 13.25 -13.16
CA VAL A 266 7.88 12.63 -14.14
C VAL A 266 8.20 12.97 -15.60
N GLY A 267 8.87 14.10 -15.85
CA GLY A 267 9.19 14.63 -17.17
C GLY A 267 10.57 14.23 -17.67
N GLU A 268 11.57 15.09 -17.48
CA GLU A 268 12.91 14.97 -18.08
C GLU A 268 13.65 13.70 -17.60
N TYR A 269 13.50 13.35 -16.32
CA TYR A 269 14.05 12.12 -15.76
C TYR A 269 13.24 10.86 -16.13
N GLN A 270 12.14 11.03 -16.90
CA GLN A 270 11.27 9.96 -17.41
C GLN A 270 10.59 9.14 -16.30
N GLY A 271 10.36 9.75 -15.14
CA GLY A 271 9.80 9.17 -13.92
C GLY A 271 10.86 8.48 -13.07
N ALA A 272 10.85 8.71 -11.75
CA ALA A 272 11.78 8.08 -10.79
C ALA A 272 11.94 6.57 -11.06
N TYR A 273 10.81 5.84 -11.06
CA TYR A 273 10.73 4.40 -11.35
C TYR A 273 10.46 4.04 -12.82
N LYS A 274 10.61 5.03 -13.73
CA LYS A 274 10.44 4.91 -15.19
C LYS A 274 9.02 4.54 -15.66
N ILE A 275 8.00 4.89 -14.88
CA ILE A 275 6.57 4.70 -15.22
C ILE A 275 6.11 5.68 -16.31
N THR A 276 6.59 6.92 -16.29
CA THR A 276 6.20 7.98 -17.25
C THR A 276 7.12 8.07 -18.47
N LYS A 277 7.93 7.03 -18.70
CA LYS A 277 8.94 6.99 -19.76
C LYS A 277 8.35 7.31 -21.14
N GLY A 278 8.99 8.24 -21.85
CA GLY A 278 8.60 8.68 -23.20
C GLY A 278 7.37 9.60 -23.27
N LEU A 279 6.60 9.77 -22.18
CA LEU A 279 5.38 10.59 -22.22
C LEU A 279 5.68 12.07 -22.45
N LEU A 280 6.75 12.62 -21.87
CA LEU A 280 7.16 14.01 -22.11
C LEU A 280 7.50 14.25 -23.60
N THR A 281 8.25 13.34 -24.22
CA THR A 281 8.57 13.40 -25.66
C THR A 281 7.33 13.35 -26.54
N LYS A 282 6.29 12.61 -26.13
CA LYS A 282 5.06 12.42 -26.91
C LYS A 282 4.04 13.55 -26.74
N TYR A 283 3.88 14.09 -25.52
CA TYR A 283 2.81 15.05 -25.18
C TYR A 283 3.30 16.46 -24.82
N GLY A 284 4.60 16.63 -24.58
CA GLY A 284 5.21 17.91 -24.25
C GLY A 284 4.98 18.39 -22.81
N PRO A 285 5.68 19.48 -22.40
CA PRO A 285 5.74 19.95 -21.01
C PRO A 285 4.43 20.58 -20.49
N GLN A 286 3.38 20.66 -21.31
CA GLN A 286 2.03 21.09 -20.90
C GLN A 286 1.16 19.92 -20.41
N ARG A 287 1.63 18.68 -20.59
CA ARG A 287 0.87 17.44 -20.31
C ARG A 287 1.65 16.46 -19.42
N VAL A 288 2.96 16.62 -19.32
CA VAL A 288 3.85 15.96 -18.36
C VAL A 288 4.67 17.04 -17.68
N ILE A 289 4.45 17.26 -16.40
CA ILE A 289 4.90 18.46 -15.68
C ILE A 289 5.77 18.05 -14.48
N ASP A 290 7.08 18.27 -14.59
CA ASP A 290 8.00 18.18 -13.45
C ASP A 290 7.68 19.28 -12.43
N THR A 291 7.77 18.93 -11.14
CA THR A 291 7.48 19.82 -10.02
C THR A 291 8.68 19.97 -9.08
N PRO A 292 8.78 21.08 -8.32
CA PRO A 292 9.65 21.13 -7.15
C PRO A 292 9.18 20.14 -6.08
N ILE A 293 10.09 19.70 -5.21
CA ILE A 293 9.83 18.81 -4.07
C ILE A 293 8.98 19.57 -3.03
N THR A 294 7.67 19.57 -3.26
CA THR A 294 6.65 20.41 -2.60
C THR A 294 5.29 19.73 -2.70
N GLU A 295 5.19 18.53 -2.13
CA GLU A 295 4.08 17.59 -2.28
C GLU A 295 2.72 18.23 -1.98
N ALA A 296 2.61 19.01 -0.91
CA ALA A 296 1.41 19.78 -0.60
C ALA A 296 1.07 20.79 -1.72
N GLY A 297 2.07 21.50 -2.23
CA GLY A 297 1.92 22.52 -3.27
C GLY A 297 1.39 21.96 -4.59
N PHE A 298 2.06 20.98 -5.17
CA PHE A 298 1.61 20.41 -6.45
C PHE A 298 0.29 19.62 -6.31
N THR A 299 0.04 18.99 -5.17
CA THR A 299 -1.25 18.33 -4.90
C THR A 299 -2.38 19.34 -4.83
N GLY A 300 -2.18 20.48 -4.16
CA GLY A 300 -3.16 21.58 -4.12
C GLY A 300 -3.43 22.17 -5.52
N ILE A 301 -2.39 22.34 -6.33
CA ILE A 301 -2.50 22.75 -7.75
C ILE A 301 -3.32 21.72 -8.55
N GLY A 302 -3.04 20.42 -8.37
CA GLY A 302 -3.80 19.34 -8.98
C GLY A 302 -5.29 19.38 -8.63
N VAL A 303 -5.63 19.52 -7.35
CA VAL A 303 -7.03 19.63 -6.92
C VAL A 303 -7.70 20.87 -7.48
N GLY A 304 -7.02 22.02 -7.52
CA GLY A 304 -7.51 23.24 -8.17
C GLY A 304 -7.76 23.05 -9.67
N ALA A 305 -6.85 22.38 -10.38
CA ALA A 305 -7.02 22.04 -11.80
C ALA A 305 -8.22 21.12 -12.05
N ALA A 306 -8.47 20.15 -11.14
CA ALA A 306 -9.64 19.28 -11.20
C ALA A 306 -10.96 20.06 -11.01
N TYR A 307 -11.02 21.02 -10.09
CA TYR A 307 -12.19 21.92 -9.94
C TYR A 307 -12.49 22.71 -11.22
N HIS A 308 -11.46 23.05 -12.00
CA HIS A 308 -11.59 23.74 -13.28
C HIS A 308 -11.77 22.78 -14.48
N GLY A 309 -12.04 21.50 -14.23
CA GLY A 309 -12.49 20.53 -15.24
C GLY A 309 -11.37 19.85 -16.03
N LEU A 310 -10.12 19.93 -15.57
CA LEU A 310 -9.02 19.06 -16.01
C LEU A 310 -9.06 17.71 -15.26
N ARG A 311 -8.21 16.76 -15.66
CA ARG A 311 -8.13 15.41 -15.08
C ARG A 311 -6.69 15.06 -14.63
N PRO A 312 -6.16 15.71 -13.57
CA PRO A 312 -4.80 15.47 -13.11
C PRO A 312 -4.55 14.04 -12.64
N VAL A 313 -3.37 13.52 -13.00
CA VAL A 313 -2.74 12.34 -12.42
C VAL A 313 -1.52 12.84 -11.65
N ILE A 314 -1.67 12.93 -10.34
CA ILE A 314 -0.64 13.40 -9.42
C ILE A 314 0.21 12.20 -8.98
N GLU A 315 1.52 12.29 -9.20
CA GLU A 315 2.49 11.27 -8.82
C GLU A 315 3.26 11.71 -7.58
N PHE A 316 3.16 10.92 -6.51
CA PHE A 316 4.09 10.98 -5.39
C PHE A 316 5.22 9.99 -5.64
N MET A 317 6.48 10.41 -5.47
CA MET A 317 7.64 9.52 -5.65
C MET A 317 7.53 8.27 -4.75
N THR A 318 7.03 8.44 -3.52
CA THR A 318 6.46 7.34 -2.72
C THR A 318 5.24 7.82 -1.93
N PHE A 319 4.32 6.93 -1.57
CA PHE A 319 3.17 7.30 -0.73
C PHE A 319 3.57 7.76 0.69
N ASN A 320 4.80 7.52 1.14
CA ASN A 320 5.30 8.11 2.39
C ASN A 320 5.26 9.64 2.36
N PHE A 321 5.60 10.22 1.20
CA PHE A 321 5.65 11.65 0.97
C PHE A 321 4.25 12.28 0.83
N SER A 322 3.24 11.47 0.46
CA SER A 322 1.84 11.91 0.44
C SER A 322 1.31 12.38 1.80
N MET A 323 1.97 12.02 2.92
CA MET A 323 1.66 12.56 4.24
C MET A 323 1.77 14.09 4.29
N GLN A 324 2.70 14.71 3.56
CA GLN A 324 2.80 16.17 3.48
C GLN A 324 1.57 16.79 2.80
N ALA A 325 0.96 16.05 1.86
CA ALA A 325 -0.14 16.49 1.01
C ALA A 325 -1.53 16.00 1.43
N ILE A 326 -1.62 15.23 2.52
CA ILE A 326 -2.83 14.47 2.89
C ILE A 326 -4.05 15.37 3.14
N ASP A 327 -3.86 16.61 3.58
CA ASP A 327 -4.95 17.58 3.72
C ASP A 327 -5.63 17.90 2.36
N HIS A 328 -4.85 18.04 1.29
CA HIS A 328 -5.42 18.24 -0.04
C HIS A 328 -6.11 16.97 -0.57
N ILE A 329 -5.57 15.78 -0.29
CA ILE A 329 -6.21 14.52 -0.69
C ILE A 329 -7.56 14.33 0.03
N ILE A 330 -7.62 14.62 1.34
CA ILE A 330 -8.79 14.34 2.17
C ILE A 330 -9.78 15.51 2.24
N ASN A 331 -9.32 16.69 2.65
CA ASN A 331 -10.19 17.84 2.91
C ASN A 331 -10.50 18.63 1.64
N SER A 332 -9.53 18.78 0.73
CA SER A 332 -9.78 19.45 -0.55
C SER A 332 -10.44 18.52 -1.58
N ALA A 333 -9.88 17.33 -1.85
CA ALA A 333 -10.44 16.46 -2.88
C ALA A 333 -11.64 15.64 -2.39
N ALA A 334 -11.43 14.66 -1.51
CA ALA A 334 -12.44 13.64 -1.16
C ALA A 334 -13.80 14.23 -0.72
N LYS A 335 -13.76 15.27 0.13
CA LYS A 335 -14.97 15.83 0.75
C LYS A 335 -15.70 16.86 -0.11
N SER A 336 -15.08 17.42 -1.16
CA SER A 336 -15.63 18.59 -1.87
C SER A 336 -16.92 18.30 -2.62
N ASN A 337 -17.10 17.12 -3.21
CA ASN A 337 -18.36 16.77 -3.86
C ASN A 337 -19.53 16.75 -2.85
N TYR A 338 -19.32 16.14 -1.69
CA TYR A 338 -20.33 16.10 -0.62
C TYR A 338 -20.60 17.49 -0.04
N MET A 339 -19.56 18.26 0.30
CA MET A 339 -19.71 19.60 0.89
C MET A 339 -20.37 20.61 -0.06
N SER A 340 -20.15 20.46 -1.37
CA SER A 340 -20.77 21.29 -2.42
C SER A 340 -22.14 20.77 -2.89
N ALA A 341 -22.67 19.71 -2.26
CA ALA A 341 -23.91 19.05 -2.66
C ALA A 341 -23.96 18.66 -4.16
N GLY A 342 -22.83 18.13 -4.67
CA GLY A 342 -22.67 17.67 -6.04
C GLY A 342 -22.29 18.76 -7.06
N GLN A 343 -22.09 20.02 -6.64
CA GLN A 343 -21.72 21.11 -7.56
C GLN A 343 -20.26 21.04 -8.02
N ILE A 344 -19.36 20.44 -7.23
CA ILE A 344 -17.94 20.29 -7.54
C ILE A 344 -17.61 18.79 -7.64
N SER A 345 -17.32 18.30 -8.85
CA SER A 345 -16.65 17.00 -9.04
C SER A 345 -15.15 17.20 -8.95
N VAL A 346 -14.41 16.19 -8.51
CA VAL A 346 -12.94 16.26 -8.39
C VAL A 346 -12.31 15.04 -9.07
N PRO A 347 -12.28 15.01 -10.42
CA PRO A 347 -11.69 13.92 -11.18
C PRO A 347 -10.16 13.97 -11.10
N ILE A 348 -9.58 13.32 -10.10
CA ILE A 348 -8.14 13.34 -9.82
C ILE A 348 -7.65 11.95 -9.40
N VAL A 349 -6.50 11.55 -9.90
CA VAL A 349 -5.80 10.34 -9.46
C VAL A 349 -4.55 10.72 -8.69
N PHE A 350 -4.37 10.16 -7.50
CA PHE A 350 -3.12 10.21 -6.74
C PHE A 350 -2.46 8.83 -6.85
N ARG A 351 -1.27 8.74 -7.45
CA ARG A 351 -0.57 7.47 -7.68
C ARG A 351 0.90 7.50 -7.23
N GLY A 352 1.49 6.32 -7.13
CA GLY A 352 2.88 6.11 -6.70
C GLY A 352 3.06 4.77 -5.97
N PRO A 353 4.31 4.37 -5.67
CA PRO A 353 4.58 3.16 -4.91
C PRO A 353 4.22 3.31 -3.43
N ASN A 354 3.69 2.24 -2.84
CA ASN A 354 3.20 2.14 -1.48
C ASN A 354 3.66 0.82 -0.82
N GLY A 355 3.92 0.86 0.49
CA GLY A 355 4.41 -0.28 1.25
C GLY A 355 5.94 -0.37 1.26
N ALA A 356 6.45 -1.57 1.56
CA ALA A 356 7.87 -1.84 1.68
C ALA A 356 8.55 -1.98 0.31
N ALA A 357 9.76 -1.44 0.24
CA ALA A 357 10.74 -1.72 -0.82
C ALA A 357 11.82 -2.68 -0.26
N ALA A 358 13.07 -2.58 -0.73
CA ALA A 358 14.20 -3.33 -0.18
C ALA A 358 15.29 -2.37 0.33
N GLY A 359 15.62 -2.46 1.63
CA GLY A 359 16.70 -1.68 2.25
C GLY A 359 16.46 -0.17 2.36
N VAL A 360 15.21 0.30 2.32
CA VAL A 360 14.90 1.75 2.32
C VAL A 360 14.63 2.32 3.73
N GLY A 361 14.57 1.46 4.74
CA GLY A 361 14.36 1.83 6.14
C GLY A 361 12.98 2.41 6.46
N ALA A 362 12.83 2.91 7.68
CA ALA A 362 11.53 3.19 8.29
C ALA A 362 10.65 4.19 7.52
N GLN A 363 11.22 5.34 7.11
CA GLN A 363 10.46 6.46 6.53
C GLN A 363 10.03 6.25 5.07
N HIS A 364 10.48 5.17 4.43
CA HIS A 364 10.19 4.87 3.02
C HIS A 364 9.36 3.59 2.81
N SER A 365 8.94 2.92 3.89
CA SER A 365 8.35 1.57 3.83
C SER A 365 6.89 1.47 4.28
N GLN A 366 6.18 2.59 4.50
CA GLN A 366 4.85 2.56 5.08
C GLN A 366 3.76 2.26 4.04
N CYS A 367 2.81 1.39 4.42
CA CYS A 367 1.59 1.11 3.66
C CYS A 367 0.44 1.99 4.16
N TYR A 368 -0.16 2.77 3.26
CA TYR A 368 -1.25 3.72 3.53
C TYR A 368 -2.64 3.21 3.14
N ALA A 369 -2.77 1.92 2.79
CA ALA A 369 -4.03 1.32 2.36
C ALA A 369 -5.18 1.55 3.36
N ALA A 370 -4.94 1.29 4.64
CA ALA A 370 -5.93 1.51 5.69
C ALA A 370 -6.26 3.00 5.90
N TRP A 371 -5.26 3.88 5.89
CA TRP A 371 -5.42 5.33 6.09
C TRP A 371 -6.35 5.95 5.04
N TYR A 372 -6.08 5.70 3.76
CA TYR A 372 -6.90 6.25 2.69
C TYR A 372 -8.27 5.55 2.61
N ALA A 373 -8.36 4.24 2.89
CA ALA A 373 -9.62 3.52 2.87
C ALA A 373 -10.61 3.96 3.98
N ALA A 374 -10.10 4.46 5.10
CA ALA A 374 -10.91 5.02 6.18
C ALA A 374 -11.67 6.31 5.79
N CYS A 375 -11.31 6.98 4.69
CA CYS A 375 -11.81 8.31 4.34
C CYS A 375 -12.99 8.29 3.35
N PRO A 376 -14.21 8.73 3.74
CA PRO A 376 -15.33 8.90 2.81
C PRO A 376 -15.03 9.94 1.72
N GLY A 377 -15.54 9.67 0.51
CA GLY A 377 -15.27 10.49 -0.68
C GLY A 377 -14.08 10.03 -1.52
N LEU A 378 -13.19 9.18 -0.98
CA LEU A 378 -12.16 8.50 -1.77
C LEU A 378 -12.65 7.17 -2.36
N LYS A 379 -12.00 6.78 -3.45
CA LYS A 379 -11.81 5.38 -3.89
C LYS A 379 -10.34 5.02 -3.72
N VAL A 380 -10.02 3.78 -3.34
CA VAL A 380 -8.65 3.32 -3.05
C VAL A 380 -8.43 1.97 -3.71
N LEU A 381 -7.41 1.90 -4.56
CA LEU A 381 -7.04 0.75 -5.40
C LEU A 381 -5.61 0.31 -5.07
N ALA A 382 -5.35 -1.00 -5.14
CA ALA A 382 -4.04 -1.59 -4.86
C ALA A 382 -3.78 -2.78 -5.81
N PRO A 383 -3.31 -2.54 -7.05
CA PRO A 383 -3.12 -3.57 -8.07
C PRO A 383 -2.00 -4.56 -7.73
N TYR A 384 -2.12 -5.79 -8.25
CA TYR A 384 -1.10 -6.84 -8.13
C TYR A 384 -0.45 -7.19 -9.47
N SER A 385 -1.26 -7.49 -10.49
CA SER A 385 -0.79 -7.95 -11.80
C SER A 385 -0.73 -6.82 -12.84
N SER A 386 -0.08 -7.04 -13.97
CA SER A 386 -0.08 -6.11 -15.12
C SER A 386 -1.50 -5.83 -15.64
N GLU A 387 -2.40 -6.83 -15.61
CA GLU A 387 -3.81 -6.63 -15.98
C GLU A 387 -4.54 -5.74 -14.96
N ASP A 388 -4.31 -5.94 -13.66
CA ASP A 388 -4.86 -5.08 -12.61
C ASP A 388 -4.37 -3.65 -12.77
N ALA A 389 -3.06 -3.47 -12.92
CA ALA A 389 -2.41 -2.17 -13.02
C ALA A 389 -2.94 -1.37 -14.22
N ARG A 390 -2.98 -1.97 -15.42
CA ARG A 390 -3.50 -1.33 -16.63
C ARG A 390 -4.99 -1.03 -16.51
N GLY A 391 -5.79 -2.04 -16.17
CA GLY A 391 -7.26 -1.93 -16.16
C GLY A 391 -7.81 -1.01 -15.07
N LEU A 392 -7.21 -1.02 -13.88
CA LEU A 392 -7.64 -0.18 -12.75
C LEU A 392 -7.10 1.25 -12.87
N LEU A 393 -5.91 1.49 -13.43
CA LEU A 393 -5.43 2.86 -13.64
C LEU A 393 -6.28 3.58 -14.70
N LYS A 394 -6.65 2.89 -15.79
CA LYS A 394 -7.60 3.41 -16.78
C LYS A 394 -8.97 3.67 -16.15
N ALA A 395 -9.45 2.80 -15.26
CA ALA A 395 -10.69 3.04 -14.51
C ALA A 395 -10.58 4.29 -13.62
N ALA A 396 -9.47 4.44 -12.89
CA ALA A 396 -9.22 5.58 -12.00
C ALA A 396 -9.17 6.91 -12.77
N ILE A 397 -8.47 6.97 -13.90
CA ILE A 397 -8.34 8.18 -14.71
C ILE A 397 -9.68 8.57 -15.37
N ARG A 398 -10.60 7.62 -15.58
CA ARG A 398 -11.96 7.85 -16.10
C ARG A 398 -13.00 8.22 -15.02
N ASP A 399 -12.68 8.02 -13.75
CA ASP A 399 -13.61 8.20 -12.63
C ASP A 399 -13.87 9.70 -12.30
N PRO A 400 -15.11 10.13 -11.99
CA PRO A 400 -15.40 11.53 -11.68
C PRO A 400 -14.96 11.99 -10.27
N ASP A 401 -14.61 11.06 -9.40
CA ASP A 401 -14.25 11.27 -7.99
C ASP A 401 -12.73 11.06 -7.75
N PRO A 402 -12.19 11.48 -6.60
CA PRO A 402 -10.78 11.25 -6.27
C PRO A 402 -10.45 9.77 -6.05
N VAL A 403 -9.41 9.29 -6.75
CA VAL A 403 -8.92 7.92 -6.64
C VAL A 403 -7.48 7.90 -6.14
N VAL A 404 -7.22 7.16 -5.07
CA VAL A 404 -5.87 6.83 -4.59
C VAL A 404 -5.46 5.47 -5.17
N PHE A 405 -4.29 5.42 -5.81
CA PHE A 405 -3.81 4.28 -6.58
C PHE A 405 -2.46 3.81 -6.02
N LEU A 406 -2.52 2.83 -5.12
CA LEU A 406 -1.42 2.34 -4.30
C LEU A 406 -0.65 1.23 -5.03
N GLU A 407 0.37 1.61 -5.79
CA GLU A 407 1.23 0.68 -6.51
C GLU A 407 2.27 0.06 -5.57
N ASN A 408 3.15 -0.82 -6.06
CA ASN A 408 4.25 -1.37 -5.26
C ASN A 408 5.53 -1.43 -6.09
N GLU A 409 6.61 -0.89 -5.52
CA GLU A 409 7.89 -0.68 -6.20
C GLU A 409 8.52 -2.01 -6.68
N LEU A 410 8.47 -3.03 -5.82
CA LEU A 410 8.98 -4.37 -6.09
C LEU A 410 8.14 -5.14 -7.14
N LEU A 411 6.93 -4.68 -7.48
CA LEU A 411 6.15 -5.25 -8.59
C LEU A 411 6.49 -4.63 -9.95
N TYR A 412 7.09 -3.44 -10.03
CA TYR A 412 7.30 -2.75 -11.31
C TYR A 412 8.11 -3.54 -12.34
N GLY A 413 9.08 -4.35 -11.89
CA GLY A 413 9.88 -5.22 -12.75
C GLY A 413 9.22 -6.56 -13.09
N GLU A 414 8.18 -6.97 -12.36
CA GLU A 414 7.56 -8.30 -12.51
C GLU A 414 6.75 -8.41 -13.79
N SER A 415 6.91 -9.53 -14.49
CA SER A 415 6.33 -9.77 -15.82
C SER A 415 5.20 -10.79 -15.78
N PHE A 416 3.96 -10.30 -15.95
CA PHE A 416 2.77 -11.14 -15.95
C PHE A 416 2.34 -11.53 -17.38
N PRO A 417 1.73 -12.70 -17.57
CA PRO A 417 0.92 -12.99 -18.76
C PRO A 417 -0.20 -11.95 -18.90
N ILE A 418 -0.47 -11.46 -20.11
CA ILE A 418 -1.53 -10.47 -20.36
C ILE A 418 -2.49 -10.96 -21.44
N SER A 419 -3.80 -10.87 -21.15
CA SER A 419 -4.85 -11.32 -22.06
C SER A 419 -4.98 -10.39 -23.27
N ALA A 420 -5.47 -10.90 -24.40
CA ALA A 420 -5.70 -10.08 -25.59
C ALA A 420 -6.74 -8.98 -25.35
N GLU A 421 -7.73 -9.25 -24.49
CA GLU A 421 -8.69 -8.25 -23.99
C GLU A 421 -7.98 -7.15 -23.19
N ALA A 422 -7.09 -7.53 -22.27
CA ALA A 422 -6.28 -6.60 -21.48
C ALA A 422 -5.19 -5.85 -22.28
N LEU A 423 -5.08 -6.06 -23.59
CA LEU A 423 -4.27 -5.25 -24.51
C LEU A 423 -5.11 -4.22 -25.29
N ASP A 424 -6.45 -4.30 -25.27
CA ASP A 424 -7.29 -3.33 -25.95
C ASP A 424 -7.29 -1.97 -25.23
N SER A 425 -7.40 -0.86 -25.97
CA SER A 425 -7.36 0.50 -25.40
C SER A 425 -8.65 0.87 -24.64
N SER A 426 -9.77 0.20 -24.90
CA SER A 426 -11.01 0.36 -24.16
C SER A 426 -11.00 -0.36 -22.81
N PHE A 427 -10.15 -1.38 -22.63
CA PHE A 427 -10.07 -2.24 -21.45
C PHE A 427 -10.04 -1.44 -20.14
N SER A 428 -10.84 -1.86 -19.19
CA SER A 428 -10.96 -1.22 -17.88
C SER A 428 -11.55 -2.22 -16.89
N LEU A 429 -11.10 -2.16 -15.64
CA LEU A 429 -11.59 -3.04 -14.57
C LEU A 429 -12.55 -2.29 -13.65
N PRO A 430 -13.66 -2.91 -13.22
CA PRO A 430 -14.60 -2.28 -12.31
C PRO A 430 -13.99 -2.03 -10.93
N ILE A 431 -14.04 -0.77 -10.48
CA ILE A 431 -13.71 -0.38 -9.10
C ILE A 431 -14.70 -1.04 -8.13
N GLY A 432 -14.20 -1.48 -6.97
CA GLY A 432 -15.01 -2.20 -5.98
C GLY A 432 -15.30 -3.66 -6.33
N LYS A 433 -14.49 -4.29 -7.19
CA LYS A 433 -14.58 -5.71 -7.53
C LYS A 433 -13.28 -6.45 -7.30
N ALA A 434 -13.34 -7.44 -6.42
CA ALA A 434 -12.25 -8.38 -6.19
C ALA A 434 -12.15 -9.42 -7.32
N LYS A 435 -11.04 -10.15 -7.37
CA LYS A 435 -10.81 -11.28 -8.28
C LYS A 435 -10.41 -12.51 -7.48
N ILE A 436 -11.05 -13.64 -7.77
CA ILE A 436 -10.57 -14.96 -7.35
C ILE A 436 -9.41 -15.33 -8.30
N GLU A 437 -8.19 -15.36 -7.78
CA GLU A 437 -6.98 -15.76 -8.53
C GLU A 437 -6.79 -17.28 -8.51
N CYS A 438 -7.28 -17.95 -7.48
CA CYS A 438 -7.27 -19.40 -7.33
C CYS A 438 -8.57 -19.83 -6.63
N GLU A 439 -9.33 -20.74 -7.24
CA GLU A 439 -10.53 -21.34 -6.64
C GLU A 439 -10.15 -22.35 -5.56
N GLY A 440 -10.86 -22.33 -4.44
CA GLY A 440 -10.66 -23.26 -3.34
C GLY A 440 -11.93 -23.60 -2.57
N LYS A 441 -11.77 -24.43 -1.53
CA LYS A 441 -12.88 -24.97 -0.73
C LYS A 441 -12.56 -25.19 0.75
N ASP A 442 -11.30 -25.19 1.15
CA ASP A 442 -10.89 -25.54 2.53
C ASP A 442 -10.53 -24.30 3.38
N VAL A 443 -10.17 -23.18 2.74
CA VAL A 443 -9.90 -21.88 3.38
C VAL A 443 -9.98 -20.74 2.36
N THR A 444 -10.44 -19.56 2.76
CA THR A 444 -10.31 -18.30 2.00
C THR A 444 -9.08 -17.54 2.45
N ILE A 445 -8.29 -17.02 1.49
CA ILE A 445 -7.14 -16.14 1.73
C ILE A 445 -7.39 -14.84 0.98
N THR A 446 -7.57 -13.72 1.69
CA THR A 446 -7.68 -12.39 1.06
C THR A 446 -6.35 -11.67 1.10
N ALA A 447 -5.90 -11.13 -0.04
CA ALA A 447 -4.66 -10.36 -0.16
C ALA A 447 -4.80 -9.20 -1.16
N PHE A 448 -3.92 -8.22 -1.08
CA PHE A 448 -3.81 -7.13 -2.06
C PHE A 448 -2.36 -6.83 -2.42
N SER A 449 -2.16 -6.16 -3.56
CA SER A 449 -0.82 -5.86 -4.08
C SER A 449 0.12 -7.08 -4.07
N LYS A 450 1.40 -6.91 -3.76
CA LYS A 450 2.44 -7.95 -3.76
C LYS A 450 2.07 -9.19 -2.92
N MET A 451 1.28 -9.04 -1.85
CA MET A 451 0.87 -10.15 -1.00
C MET A 451 -0.01 -11.19 -1.71
N VAL A 452 -0.69 -10.83 -2.81
CA VAL A 452 -1.42 -11.79 -3.64
C VAL A 452 -0.47 -12.86 -4.21
N GLY A 453 0.70 -12.46 -4.69
CA GLY A 453 1.71 -13.41 -5.19
C GLY A 453 2.29 -14.32 -4.09
N TYR A 454 2.29 -13.86 -2.84
CA TYR A 454 2.71 -14.66 -1.68
C TYR A 454 1.61 -15.65 -1.27
N ALA A 455 0.34 -15.21 -1.30
CA ALA A 455 -0.82 -16.08 -1.06
C ALA A 455 -0.95 -17.18 -2.12
N LEU A 456 -0.68 -16.89 -3.41
CA LEU A 456 -0.64 -17.89 -4.48
C LEU A 456 0.46 -18.94 -4.25
N LYS A 457 1.69 -18.51 -3.92
CA LYS A 457 2.79 -19.42 -3.56
C LYS A 457 2.46 -20.27 -2.33
N ALA A 458 1.76 -19.71 -1.34
CA ALA A 458 1.27 -20.46 -0.18
C ALA A 458 0.24 -21.50 -0.60
N ALA A 459 -0.72 -21.16 -1.46
CA ALA A 459 -1.73 -22.08 -1.99
C ALA A 459 -1.11 -23.27 -2.75
N GLU A 460 -0.05 -23.04 -3.55
CA GLU A 460 0.69 -24.12 -4.22
C GLU A 460 1.38 -25.11 -3.26
N ILE A 461 1.84 -24.62 -2.10
CA ILE A 461 2.43 -25.46 -1.05
C ILE A 461 1.33 -26.24 -0.32
N LEU A 462 0.26 -25.54 0.07
CA LEU A 462 -0.90 -26.08 0.77
C LEU A 462 -1.62 -27.17 -0.04
N ALA A 463 -1.72 -27.01 -1.35
CA ALA A 463 -2.32 -28.00 -2.25
C ALA A 463 -1.59 -29.35 -2.23
N LYS A 464 -0.25 -29.35 -2.07
CA LYS A 464 0.57 -30.57 -1.95
C LYS A 464 0.31 -31.32 -0.63
N GLU A 465 -0.22 -30.61 0.37
CA GLU A 465 -0.63 -31.16 1.67
C GLU A 465 -2.15 -31.44 1.74
N GLY A 466 -2.87 -31.31 0.62
CA GLY A 466 -4.30 -31.58 0.52
C GLY A 466 -5.20 -30.48 1.09
N ILE A 467 -4.72 -29.23 1.13
CA ILE A 467 -5.52 -28.03 1.48
C ILE A 467 -5.74 -27.19 0.22
N SER A 468 -6.99 -27.05 -0.20
CA SER A 468 -7.43 -26.26 -1.34
C SER A 468 -7.84 -24.85 -0.89
N ALA A 469 -6.86 -23.93 -0.92
CA ALA A 469 -7.04 -22.54 -0.57
C ALA A 469 -7.61 -21.70 -1.73
N GLU A 470 -8.66 -20.92 -1.45
CA GLU A 470 -9.19 -19.90 -2.33
C GLU A 470 -8.41 -18.59 -2.13
N VAL A 471 -7.84 -18.02 -3.19
CA VAL A 471 -7.06 -16.78 -3.11
C VAL A 471 -7.84 -15.63 -3.77
N ILE A 472 -8.18 -14.62 -2.97
CA ILE A 472 -8.88 -13.41 -3.40
C ILE A 472 -7.89 -12.24 -3.46
N ASN A 473 -7.66 -11.73 -4.67
CA ASN A 473 -7.05 -10.43 -4.93
C ASN A 473 -8.10 -9.34 -4.74
N LEU A 474 -7.97 -8.52 -3.69
CA LEU A 474 -8.98 -7.51 -3.35
C LEU A 474 -9.18 -6.46 -4.45
N ARG A 475 -8.12 -6.09 -5.19
CA ARG A 475 -8.03 -4.99 -6.18
C ARG A 475 -8.39 -3.59 -5.64
N SER A 476 -9.56 -3.44 -5.01
CA SER A 476 -10.06 -2.22 -4.38
C SER A 476 -10.11 -2.42 -2.86
N ILE A 477 -9.45 -1.52 -2.14
CA ILE A 477 -9.51 -1.43 -0.68
C ILE A 477 -10.74 -0.58 -0.28
N ARG A 478 -11.09 0.40 -1.11
CA ARG A 478 -12.29 1.23 -0.96
C ARG A 478 -12.95 1.50 -2.32
N PRO A 479 -14.23 1.17 -2.52
CA PRO A 479 -15.06 0.33 -1.66
C PRO A 479 -14.57 -1.14 -1.67
N LEU A 480 -14.55 -1.77 -0.49
CA LEU A 480 -14.19 -3.19 -0.35
C LEU A 480 -15.31 -4.07 -0.92
N ASP A 481 -14.97 -5.11 -1.68
CA ASP A 481 -15.94 -6.08 -2.22
C ASP A 481 -16.38 -7.11 -1.16
N ARG A 482 -16.98 -6.61 -0.06
CA ARG A 482 -17.55 -7.42 1.04
C ARG A 482 -18.40 -8.60 0.53
N PRO A 483 -19.27 -8.47 -0.49
CA PRO A 483 -20.03 -9.60 -1.02
C PRO A 483 -19.19 -10.76 -1.55
N ALA A 484 -18.08 -10.49 -2.26
CA ALA A 484 -17.21 -11.54 -2.80
C ALA A 484 -16.46 -12.28 -1.69
N ILE A 485 -15.93 -11.53 -0.70
CA ILE A 485 -15.25 -12.09 0.46
C ILE A 485 -16.22 -12.97 1.27
N ASN A 486 -17.39 -12.44 1.61
CA ASN A 486 -18.39 -13.17 2.39
C ASN A 486 -18.93 -14.40 1.65
N ALA A 487 -19.14 -14.33 0.33
CA ALA A 487 -19.52 -15.51 -0.46
C ALA A 487 -18.46 -16.62 -0.43
N SER A 488 -17.18 -16.26 -0.48
CA SER A 488 -16.06 -17.21 -0.35
C SER A 488 -15.97 -17.81 1.06
N VAL A 489 -16.07 -17.00 2.12
CA VAL A 489 -16.03 -17.51 3.50
C VAL A 489 -17.20 -18.45 3.79
N ARG A 490 -18.40 -18.19 3.25
CA ARG A 490 -19.54 -19.14 3.34
C ARG A 490 -19.32 -20.46 2.60
N LYS A 491 -18.39 -20.51 1.63
CA LYS A 491 -17.98 -21.70 0.88
C LYS A 491 -16.87 -22.50 1.58
N THR A 492 -15.95 -21.82 2.26
CA THR A 492 -14.71 -22.42 2.82
C THR A 492 -14.71 -22.56 4.36
N ASN A 493 -15.65 -21.89 5.02
CA ASN A 493 -15.83 -21.81 6.47
C ASN A 493 -14.64 -21.23 7.27
N ARG A 494 -13.61 -20.70 6.60
CA ARG A 494 -12.34 -20.25 7.23
C ARG A 494 -11.74 -19.07 6.46
N LEU A 495 -11.08 -18.16 7.18
CA LEU A 495 -10.45 -17.00 6.58
C LEU A 495 -9.06 -16.72 7.16
N VAL A 496 -8.11 -16.42 6.27
CA VAL A 496 -6.83 -15.78 6.57
C VAL A 496 -6.72 -14.49 5.76
N THR A 497 -6.45 -13.36 6.41
CA THR A 497 -6.19 -12.09 5.72
C THR A 497 -4.68 -11.84 5.64
N VAL A 498 -4.17 -11.33 4.51
CA VAL A 498 -2.73 -11.07 4.30
C VAL A 498 -2.52 -9.66 3.78
N GLU A 499 -1.78 -8.85 4.54
CA GLU A 499 -1.35 -7.50 4.17
C GLU A 499 0.10 -7.23 4.59
N GLU A 500 0.76 -6.28 3.93
CA GLU A 500 2.12 -5.85 4.30
C GLU A 500 2.11 -4.72 5.35
N GLY A 501 0.96 -4.06 5.53
CA GLY A 501 0.78 -2.95 6.47
C GLY A 501 0.78 -3.38 7.95
N PHE A 502 0.83 -2.39 8.83
CA PHE A 502 0.85 -2.60 10.28
C PHE A 502 -0.43 -3.27 10.81
N PRO A 503 -0.35 -4.06 11.89
CA PRO A 503 -1.46 -4.88 12.35
C PRO A 503 -2.59 -4.10 13.00
N GLN A 504 -2.30 -2.97 13.62
CA GLN A 504 -3.30 -2.16 14.31
C GLN A 504 -4.07 -1.29 13.31
N HIS A 505 -5.39 -1.42 13.29
CA HIS A 505 -6.28 -0.72 12.36
C HIS A 505 -6.00 -0.95 10.86
N GLY A 506 -5.31 -2.06 10.51
CA GLY A 506 -5.04 -2.49 9.14
C GLY A 506 -6.27 -2.96 8.35
N VAL A 507 -6.10 -3.24 7.05
CA VAL A 507 -7.18 -3.64 6.13
C VAL A 507 -7.82 -4.96 6.57
N GLY A 508 -7.02 -5.90 7.08
CA GLY A 508 -7.48 -7.17 7.63
C GLY A 508 -8.43 -7.00 8.83
N ALA A 509 -8.36 -5.89 9.57
CA ALA A 509 -9.28 -5.62 10.68
C ALA A 509 -10.71 -5.31 10.18
N GLU A 510 -10.85 -4.49 9.13
CA GLU A 510 -12.14 -4.22 8.46
C GLU A 510 -12.71 -5.49 7.81
N ILE A 511 -11.85 -6.31 7.18
CA ILE A 511 -12.28 -7.60 6.61
C ILE A 511 -12.80 -8.53 7.72
N CYS A 512 -12.10 -8.64 8.85
CA CYS A 512 -12.58 -9.41 10.00
C CYS A 512 -13.94 -8.91 10.50
N ALA A 513 -14.11 -7.58 10.66
CA ALA A 513 -15.37 -6.98 11.09
C ALA A 513 -16.51 -7.31 10.11
N SER A 514 -16.30 -7.08 8.81
CA SER A 514 -17.23 -7.42 7.74
C SER A 514 -17.70 -8.87 7.76
N VAL A 515 -16.80 -9.81 8.04
CA VAL A 515 -17.11 -11.25 8.07
C VAL A 515 -17.83 -11.65 9.35
N VAL A 516 -17.51 -11.03 10.50
CA VAL A 516 -18.27 -11.21 11.74
C VAL A 516 -19.67 -10.59 11.64
N GLU A 517 -19.84 -9.49 10.92
CA GLU A 517 -21.13 -8.85 10.68
C GLU A 517 -22.06 -9.65 9.75
N GLU A 518 -21.51 -10.31 8.72
CA GLU A 518 -22.30 -10.90 7.62
C GLU A 518 -22.25 -12.44 7.52
N SER A 519 -21.25 -13.10 8.09
CA SER A 519 -20.97 -14.53 7.84
C SER A 519 -20.48 -15.30 9.08
N PHE A 520 -20.61 -14.75 10.29
CA PHE A 520 -20.07 -15.37 11.53
C PHE A 520 -20.53 -16.82 11.75
N GLU A 521 -21.80 -17.12 11.47
CA GLU A 521 -22.37 -18.47 11.63
C GLU A 521 -21.73 -19.55 10.73
N TYR A 522 -20.95 -19.15 9.72
CA TYR A 522 -20.25 -20.04 8.81
C TYR A 522 -18.79 -20.29 9.22
N LEU A 523 -18.27 -19.65 10.27
CA LEU A 523 -16.86 -19.79 10.67
C LEU A 523 -16.62 -21.03 11.54
N ASP A 524 -15.89 -22.01 10.97
CA ASP A 524 -15.41 -23.19 11.69
C ASP A 524 -14.19 -22.90 12.58
N ALA A 525 -13.52 -21.76 12.37
CA ALA A 525 -12.28 -21.37 13.03
C ALA A 525 -12.20 -19.83 13.18
N PRO A 526 -11.45 -19.30 14.17
CA PRO A 526 -11.20 -17.87 14.27
C PRO A 526 -10.48 -17.35 13.01
N ILE A 527 -10.81 -16.12 12.61
CA ILE A 527 -10.14 -15.46 11.48
C ILE A 527 -8.72 -15.08 11.91
N GLU A 528 -7.73 -15.44 11.08
CA GLU A 528 -6.34 -15.09 11.30
C GLU A 528 -5.87 -13.96 10.37
N ARG A 529 -4.95 -13.12 10.86
CA ARG A 529 -4.42 -11.97 10.12
C ARG A 529 -2.90 -12.03 10.07
N ILE A 530 -2.35 -11.91 8.87
CA ILE A 530 -0.92 -11.91 8.60
C ILE A 530 -0.55 -10.54 8.06
N THR A 531 0.31 -9.84 8.80
CA THR A 531 0.56 -8.40 8.64
C THR A 531 2.06 -8.11 8.61
N GLY A 532 2.44 -6.87 8.32
CA GLY A 532 3.73 -6.35 8.77
C GLY A 532 3.86 -6.48 10.30
N ALA A 533 5.09 -6.54 10.81
CA ALA A 533 5.34 -6.50 12.25
C ALA A 533 5.05 -5.10 12.81
N ASP A 534 4.66 -5.01 14.08
CA ASP A 534 4.32 -3.73 14.74
C ASP A 534 5.58 -2.95 15.19
N VAL A 535 6.39 -2.57 14.20
CA VAL A 535 7.65 -1.82 14.31
C VAL A 535 7.86 -0.92 13.08
N PRO A 536 8.54 0.23 13.22
CA PRO A 536 9.10 0.92 12.06
C PRO A 536 10.05 -0.01 11.27
N MET A 537 10.06 0.08 9.94
CA MET A 537 10.82 -0.87 9.11
C MET A 537 12.34 -0.79 9.40
N PRO A 538 12.99 -1.88 9.87
CA PRO A 538 14.43 -1.91 10.10
C PRO A 538 15.19 -2.05 8.77
N TYR A 539 16.37 -1.41 8.68
CA TYR A 539 17.22 -1.44 7.48
C TYR A 539 17.94 -2.78 7.26
N ALA A 540 18.38 -3.45 8.34
CA ALA A 540 19.17 -4.67 8.23
C ALA A 540 18.34 -5.81 7.61
N ALA A 541 18.81 -6.40 6.51
CA ALA A 541 18.03 -7.35 5.70
C ALA A 541 17.49 -8.59 6.47
N ASN A 542 18.20 -9.03 7.51
CA ASN A 542 17.75 -10.09 8.41
C ASN A 542 16.55 -9.68 9.28
N LEU A 543 16.45 -8.40 9.64
CA LEU A 543 15.32 -7.81 10.36
C LEU A 543 14.19 -7.40 9.42
N GLU A 544 14.51 -6.82 8.26
CA GLU A 544 13.54 -6.44 7.24
C GLU A 544 12.70 -7.65 6.79
N ARG A 545 13.36 -8.80 6.55
CA ARG A 545 12.69 -10.08 6.27
C ARG A 545 11.75 -10.55 7.39
N LEU A 546 12.04 -10.21 8.64
CA LEU A 546 11.15 -10.53 9.77
C LEU A 546 10.00 -9.51 9.88
N ALA A 547 10.22 -8.27 9.46
CA ALA A 547 9.22 -7.21 9.53
C ALA A 547 8.09 -7.34 8.48
N VAL A 548 8.34 -7.94 7.31
CA VAL A 548 7.30 -8.20 6.28
C VAL A 548 6.85 -9.67 6.24
N PRO A 549 5.57 -9.97 5.88
CA PRO A 549 5.07 -11.33 5.74
C PRO A 549 5.89 -12.21 4.79
N GLN A 550 6.09 -13.47 5.17
CA GLN A 550 6.68 -14.51 4.32
C GLN A 550 5.64 -15.55 3.92
N VAL A 551 5.93 -16.32 2.86
CA VAL A 551 5.06 -17.41 2.40
C VAL A 551 4.85 -18.45 3.51
N GLU A 552 5.92 -18.74 4.27
CA GLU A 552 5.86 -19.63 5.44
C GLU A 552 4.88 -19.17 6.52
N ASP A 553 4.67 -17.86 6.69
CA ASP A 553 3.72 -17.33 7.70
C ASP A 553 2.28 -17.61 7.30
N ILE A 554 1.95 -17.38 6.02
CA ILE A 554 0.65 -17.68 5.44
C ILE A 554 0.37 -19.19 5.52
N VAL A 555 1.34 -20.04 5.15
CA VAL A 555 1.21 -21.50 5.23
C VAL A 555 0.99 -21.96 6.67
N ARG A 556 1.72 -21.39 7.65
CA ARG A 556 1.52 -21.71 9.08
C ARG A 556 0.13 -21.32 9.56
N ALA A 557 -0.33 -20.11 9.25
CA ALA A 557 -1.66 -19.63 9.65
C ALA A 557 -2.80 -20.46 9.04
N VAL A 558 -2.72 -20.79 7.75
CA VAL A 558 -3.69 -21.69 7.11
C VAL A 558 -3.74 -23.06 7.80
N LYS A 559 -2.58 -23.64 8.12
CA LYS A 559 -2.54 -24.92 8.85
C LYS A 559 -3.19 -24.83 10.22
N ARG A 560 -3.06 -23.70 10.94
CA ARG A 560 -3.76 -23.46 12.22
C ARG A 560 -5.27 -23.46 12.05
N VAL A 561 -5.84 -22.66 11.14
CA VAL A 561 -7.31 -22.59 10.93
C VAL A 561 -7.90 -23.88 10.34
N CYS A 562 -7.12 -24.63 9.56
CA CYS A 562 -7.50 -25.96 9.06
C CYS A 562 -7.24 -27.10 10.07
N TYR A 563 -6.85 -26.79 11.31
CA TYR A 563 -6.53 -27.75 12.38
C TYR A 563 -5.53 -28.84 11.97
N ARG A 564 -4.55 -28.50 11.10
CA ARG A 564 -3.46 -29.39 10.69
C ARG A 564 -2.23 -29.14 11.54
N SER A 565 -1.80 -30.16 12.27
CA SER A 565 -0.53 -30.14 12.99
C SER A 565 0.64 -29.96 12.02
N SER A 566 1.46 -28.93 12.24
CA SER A 566 2.80 -28.85 11.66
C SER A 566 3.62 -30.05 12.16
N LYS A 567 4.05 -30.91 11.22
CA LYS A 567 5.05 -31.96 11.48
C LYS A 567 6.43 -31.34 11.68
#